data_AF-A0A1A8H8G0-F1
#
_entry.id   AF-A0A1A8H8G0-F1
#
_cell.length_a   1.000
_cell.length_b   1.000
_cell.length_c   1.000
_cell.angle_alpha   90.00
_cell.angle_beta   90.00
_cell.angle_gamma   90.00
#
_symmetry.space_group_name_H-M   'P 1'
#
loop_
_entity.id
_entity.type
_entity.pdbx_description
1 polymer ?
#
loop_
_entity_poly.entity_id
_entity_poly.type
_entity_poly.pdbx_seq_one_letter_code
_entity_poly.pdbx_strand_id
1 'polypeptide(L)'
;VKEFLDEKALYLLYCSLILPYFMYCVEVWGNTYETHLKPLFIIQKRAIRLVNKAACREHTHLLFIHLKVLKLRELVTFGTAQFMYKVMNNLMPKQIQDLFQIRESVYDLRGYKMFRKPKVRTKMKQLCISCVGVDVWNKLDQEQKDCSTMVKFV
;
A
#
# COMPACT_ATOMS: atom_id res chain seq x y z
N VAL A 1 14.16 25.76 12.58
CA VAL A 1 14.02 24.28 12.70
C VAL A 1 14.89 23.53 11.69
N LYS A 2 14.70 23.75 10.37
CA LYS A 2 15.47 23.09 9.30
C LYS A 2 16.99 23.26 9.41
N GLU A 3 17.45 24.41 9.89
CA GLU A 3 18.89 24.74 9.99
C GLU A 3 19.56 24.16 11.23
N PHE A 4 18.79 23.80 12.27
CA PHE A 4 19.32 23.36 13.56
C PHE A 4 19.31 21.85 13.74
N LEU A 5 18.56 21.12 12.90
CA LEU A 5 18.42 19.67 12.97
C LEU A 5 19.22 18.99 11.87
N ASP A 6 19.84 17.87 12.24
CA ASP A 6 20.47 16.96 11.30
C ASP A 6 19.41 16.24 10.43
N GLU A 7 19.81 15.81 9.24
CA GLU A 7 18.94 15.09 8.30
C GLU A 7 18.34 13.82 8.94
N LYS A 8 19.15 13.07 9.71
CA LYS A 8 18.68 11.88 10.43
C LYS A 8 17.58 12.20 11.44
N ALA A 9 17.72 13.31 12.16
CA ALA A 9 16.72 13.75 13.13
C ALA A 9 15.42 14.16 12.42
N LEU A 10 15.51 14.87 11.29
CA LEU A 10 14.35 15.23 10.47
C LEU A 10 13.65 13.99 9.89
N TYR A 11 14.42 12.99 9.45
CA TYR A 11 13.89 11.72 8.98
C TYR A 11 13.16 10.96 10.11
N LEU A 12 13.73 10.93 11.31
CA LEU A 12 13.08 10.34 12.48
C LEU A 12 11.75 11.02 12.80
N LEU A 13 11.68 12.35 12.68
CA LEU A 13 10.44 13.11 12.84
C LEU A 13 9.40 12.73 11.76
N TYR A 14 9.83 12.55 10.51
CA TYR A 14 8.94 12.05 9.46
C TYR A 14 8.38 10.65 9.80
N CYS A 15 9.24 9.73 10.23
CA CYS A 15 8.86 8.36 10.59
C CYS A 15 7.95 8.28 11.82
N SER A 16 8.04 9.22 12.76
CA SER A 16 7.24 9.22 13.99
C SER A 16 5.94 10.03 13.88
N LEU A 17 5.92 11.11 13.10
CA LEU A 17 4.79 12.05 13.07
C LEU A 17 3.95 11.98 11.79
N ILE A 18 4.46 11.44 10.68
CA ILE A 18 3.74 11.44 9.40
C ILE A 18 3.46 9.99 8.97
N LEU A 19 4.49 9.16 8.95
CA LEU A 19 4.38 7.78 8.49
C LEU A 19 3.30 6.96 9.23
N PRO A 20 3.13 7.04 10.56
CA PRO A 20 2.12 6.24 11.26
C PRO A 20 0.69 6.60 10.84
N TYR A 21 0.43 7.89 10.57
CA TYR A 21 -0.87 8.35 10.08
C TYR A 21 -1.15 7.89 8.65
N PHE A 22 -0.13 7.81 7.79
CA PHE A 22 -0.30 7.25 6.45
C PHE A 22 -0.47 5.73 6.46
N MET A 23 0.18 5.02 7.39
CA MET A 23 0.07 3.57 7.50
C MET A 23 -1.23 3.12 8.15
N TYR A 24 -1.82 3.93 9.02
CA TYR A 24 -3.03 3.58 9.75
C TYR A 24 -4.20 3.30 8.80
N CYS A 25 -4.65 2.04 8.75
CA CYS A 25 -5.76 1.55 7.93
C CYS A 25 -5.69 2.00 6.46
N VAL A 26 -4.49 2.07 5.90
CA VAL A 26 -4.27 2.57 4.54
C VAL A 26 -5.03 1.78 3.47
N GLU A 27 -5.23 0.49 3.69
CA GLU A 27 -6.01 -0.40 2.84
C GLU A 27 -7.50 -0.01 2.75
N VAL A 28 -8.01 0.69 3.77
CA VAL A 28 -9.42 1.11 3.86
C VAL A 28 -9.65 2.43 3.13
N TRP A 29 -8.88 3.48 3.44
CA TRP A 29 -9.09 4.83 2.88
C TRP A 29 -8.22 5.12 1.65
N GLY A 30 -7.10 4.42 1.49
CA GLY A 30 -6.08 4.71 0.50
C GLY A 30 -6.46 4.31 -0.93
N ASN A 31 -7.35 3.32 -1.09
CA ASN A 31 -7.89 2.94 -2.39
C ASN A 31 -8.97 3.91 -2.84
N THR A 32 -8.58 5.13 -3.18
CA THR A 32 -9.51 6.19 -3.56
C THR A 32 -9.04 6.93 -4.81
N TYR A 33 -9.78 7.94 -5.22
CA TYR A 33 -9.44 8.77 -6.37
C TYR A 33 -8.18 9.59 -6.09
N GLU A 34 -7.40 9.83 -7.15
CA GLU A 34 -6.19 10.66 -7.11
C GLU A 34 -6.46 12.07 -6.58
N THR A 35 -7.67 12.60 -6.79
CA THR A 35 -8.09 13.90 -6.27
C THR A 35 -7.99 13.97 -4.75
N HIS A 36 -8.29 12.87 -4.04
CA HIS A 36 -8.20 12.78 -2.58
C HIS A 36 -6.79 12.45 -2.08
N LEU A 37 -6.01 11.68 -2.85
CA LEU A 37 -4.64 11.33 -2.49
C LEU A 37 -3.64 12.44 -2.78
N LYS A 38 -3.90 13.29 -3.78
CA LYS A 38 -3.00 14.36 -4.22
C LYS A 38 -2.61 15.34 -3.09
N PRO A 39 -3.53 15.85 -2.25
CA PRO A 39 -3.17 16.68 -1.10
C PRO A 39 -2.20 15.99 -0.13
N LEU A 40 -2.47 14.72 0.20
CA LEU A 40 -1.63 13.93 1.11
C LEU A 40 -0.24 13.67 0.50
N PHE A 41 -0.19 13.38 -0.80
CA PHE A 41 1.08 13.21 -1.51
C PHE A 41 1.89 14.50 -1.59
N ILE A 42 1.24 15.67 -1.68
CA ILE A 42 1.92 16.97 -1.61
C ILE A 42 2.54 17.18 -0.23
N ILE A 43 1.82 16.84 0.84
CA ILE A 43 2.35 16.89 2.22
C ILE A 43 3.55 15.96 2.37
N GLN A 44 3.47 14.72 1.86
CA GLN A 44 4.58 13.78 1.88
C GLN A 44 5.82 14.35 1.15
N LYS A 45 5.66 14.87 -0.07
CA LYS A 45 6.75 15.52 -0.82
C LYS A 45 7.36 16.70 -0.08
N ARG A 46 6.53 17.50 0.59
CA ARG A 46 7.01 18.64 1.39
C ARG A 46 7.87 18.16 2.56
N ALA A 47 7.45 17.11 3.26
CA ALA A 47 8.23 16.52 4.35
C ALA A 47 9.57 15.94 3.84
N ILE A 48 9.55 15.18 2.75
CA ILE A 48 10.76 14.60 2.15
C ILE A 48 11.77 15.67 1.71
N ARG A 49 11.31 16.78 1.13
CA ARG A 49 12.19 17.92 0.81
C ARG A 49 12.74 18.60 2.05
N LEU A 50 11.96 18.69 3.12
CA LEU A 50 12.42 19.26 4.38
C LEU A 50 13.57 18.43 4.97
N VAL A 51 13.45 17.10 4.95
CA VAL A 51 14.46 16.15 5.43
C VAL A 51 15.77 16.32 4.65
N ASN A 52 15.73 16.23 3.31
CA ASN A 52 16.92 16.31 2.44
C ASN A 52 17.46 17.75 2.28
N LYS A 53 16.87 18.71 2.98
CA LYS A 53 17.11 20.16 2.82
C LYS A 53 16.98 20.71 1.38
N ALA A 54 16.38 19.97 0.47
CA ALA A 54 16.17 20.29 -0.94
C ALA A 54 15.37 21.58 -1.18
N ALA A 55 15.50 22.14 -2.38
CA ALA A 55 14.74 23.33 -2.78
C ALA A 55 13.25 22.99 -3.00
N CYS A 56 12.37 24.00 -2.86
CA CYS A 56 10.92 23.80 -2.91
C CYS A 56 10.42 23.20 -4.24
N ARG A 57 11.13 23.45 -5.35
CA ARG A 57 10.75 22.98 -6.71
C ARG A 57 11.55 21.78 -7.20
N GLU A 58 12.46 21.26 -6.39
CA GLU A 58 13.33 20.17 -6.79
C GLU A 58 12.54 18.86 -6.98
N HIS A 59 13.02 18.04 -7.92
CA HIS A 59 12.42 16.74 -8.23
C HIS A 59 12.59 15.79 -7.04
N THR A 60 11.47 15.31 -6.48
CA THR A 60 11.50 14.49 -5.25
C THR A 60 11.77 13.02 -5.50
N HIS A 61 11.76 12.55 -6.75
CA HIS A 61 11.87 11.12 -7.07
C HIS A 61 13.17 10.51 -6.52
N LEU A 62 14.30 11.18 -6.76
CA LEU A 62 15.61 10.75 -6.26
C LEU A 62 15.66 10.79 -4.73
N LEU A 63 14.99 11.76 -4.10
CA LEU A 63 14.92 11.89 -2.64
C LEU A 63 14.17 10.73 -1.97
N PHE A 64 13.09 10.24 -2.59
CA PHE A 64 12.38 9.05 -2.11
C PHE A 64 13.27 7.81 -2.16
N ILE A 65 14.03 7.63 -3.25
CA ILE A 65 14.97 6.51 -3.41
C ILE A 65 16.10 6.63 -2.37
N HIS A 66 16.68 7.83 -2.22
CA HIS A 66 17.76 8.10 -1.29
C HIS A 66 17.37 7.76 0.15
N LEU A 67 16.19 8.21 0.60
CA LEU A 67 15.66 7.92 1.93
C LEU A 67 15.03 6.53 2.06
N LYS A 68 14.93 5.74 0.97
CA LYS A 68 14.23 4.45 0.92
C LYS A 68 12.78 4.53 1.43
N VAL A 69 12.08 5.60 1.06
CA VAL A 69 10.67 5.83 1.43
C VAL A 69 9.76 5.53 0.25
N LEU A 70 8.71 4.76 0.48
CA LEU A 70 7.67 4.50 -0.52
C LEU A 70 6.80 5.75 -0.73
N LYS A 71 6.42 5.99 -1.99
CA LYS A 71 5.41 7.02 -2.29
C LYS A 71 4.07 6.59 -1.74
N LEU A 72 3.19 7.55 -1.43
CA LEU A 72 1.87 7.27 -0.86
C LEU A 72 1.09 6.17 -1.62
N ARG A 73 1.09 6.19 -2.95
CA ARG A 73 0.37 5.18 -3.75
C ARG A 73 1.00 3.78 -3.70
N GLU A 74 2.33 3.72 -3.61
CA GLU A 74 3.08 2.48 -3.40
C GLU A 74 2.76 1.93 -2.00
N LEU A 75 2.69 2.80 -0.99
CA LEU A 75 2.31 2.47 0.39
C LEU A 75 0.88 1.92 0.49
N VAL A 76 -0.08 2.51 -0.21
CA VAL A 76 -1.45 1.95 -0.31
C VAL A 76 -1.42 0.57 -0.95
N THR A 77 -0.73 0.42 -2.08
CA THR A 77 -0.64 -0.86 -2.79
C THR A 77 0.02 -1.93 -1.92
N PHE A 78 1.04 -1.54 -1.16
CA PHE A 78 1.72 -2.41 -0.21
C PHE A 78 0.82 -2.84 0.96
N GLY A 79 0.15 -1.90 1.63
CA GLY A 79 -0.77 -2.23 2.73
C GLY A 79 -1.95 -3.09 2.28
N THR A 80 -2.47 -2.85 1.07
CA THR A 80 -3.51 -3.73 0.48
C THR A 80 -3.00 -5.12 0.18
N ALA A 81 -1.79 -5.27 -0.33
CA ALA A 81 -1.17 -6.57 -0.56
C ALA A 81 -0.97 -7.34 0.76
N GLN A 82 -0.49 -6.67 1.82
CA GLN A 82 -0.36 -7.26 3.15
C GLN A 82 -1.71 -7.70 3.73
N PHE A 83 -2.76 -6.89 3.54
CA PHE A 83 -4.11 -7.26 3.95
C PHE A 83 -4.57 -8.54 3.24
N MET A 84 -4.41 -8.61 1.92
CA MET A 84 -4.79 -9.77 1.12
C MET A 84 -4.00 -11.03 1.48
N TYR A 85 -2.73 -10.89 1.87
CA TYR A 85 -1.95 -12.00 2.42
C TYR A 85 -2.59 -12.57 3.68
N LYS A 86 -3.04 -11.72 4.60
CA LYS A 86 -3.72 -12.15 5.84
C LYS A 86 -5.04 -12.85 5.52
N VAL A 87 -5.79 -12.34 4.54
CA VAL A 87 -7.03 -12.97 4.04
C VAL A 87 -6.73 -14.39 3.52
N MET A 88 -5.78 -14.52 2.60
CA MET A 88 -5.41 -15.82 1.99
C MET A 88 -4.94 -16.86 3.02
N ASN A 89 -4.20 -16.43 4.05
CA ASN A 89 -3.69 -17.32 5.09
C ASN A 89 -4.67 -17.53 6.26
N ASN A 90 -5.95 -17.18 6.10
CA ASN A 90 -6.98 -17.35 7.13
C ASN A 90 -6.69 -16.62 8.46
N LEU A 91 -5.89 -15.53 8.43
CA LEU A 91 -5.51 -14.75 9.61
C LEU A 91 -6.49 -13.63 9.96
N MET A 92 -7.53 -13.42 9.15
CA MET A 92 -8.58 -12.43 9.39
C MET A 92 -9.84 -13.08 10.00
N PRO A 93 -10.65 -12.32 10.76
CA PRO A 93 -11.95 -12.78 11.25
C PRO A 93 -12.85 -13.30 10.11
N LYS A 94 -13.66 -14.31 10.42
CA LYS A 94 -14.52 -15.02 9.45
C LYS A 94 -15.40 -14.06 8.62
N GLN A 95 -15.96 -13.03 9.26
CA GLN A 95 -16.82 -12.04 8.60
C GLN A 95 -16.11 -11.30 7.46
N ILE A 96 -14.80 -11.08 7.61
CA ILE A 96 -13.97 -10.46 6.58
C ILE A 96 -13.60 -11.49 5.51
N GLN A 97 -13.32 -12.73 5.92
CA GLN A 97 -13.01 -13.81 4.99
C GLN A 97 -14.16 -14.11 4.03
N ASP A 98 -15.40 -14.07 4.53
CA ASP A 98 -16.62 -14.30 3.75
C ASP A 98 -16.80 -13.26 2.61
N LEU A 99 -16.09 -12.13 2.66
CA LEU A 99 -16.08 -11.13 1.58
C LEU A 99 -15.27 -11.57 0.35
N PHE A 100 -14.41 -12.58 0.50
CA PHE A 100 -13.47 -13.03 -0.52
C PHE A 100 -13.74 -14.48 -0.88
N GLN A 101 -13.89 -14.75 -2.18
CA GLN A 101 -14.05 -16.10 -2.69
C GLN A 101 -12.79 -16.50 -3.44
N ILE A 102 -12.16 -17.61 -3.02
CA ILE A 102 -11.06 -18.21 -3.78
C ILE A 102 -11.65 -18.83 -5.04
N ARG A 103 -10.95 -18.67 -6.17
CA ARG A 103 -11.34 -19.30 -7.42
C ARG A 103 -11.08 -20.79 -7.32
N GLU A 104 -12.14 -21.58 -7.36
CA GLU A 104 -12.04 -23.01 -7.59
C GLU A 104 -11.75 -23.26 -9.08
N SER A 105 -10.67 -23.97 -9.37
CA SER A 105 -10.37 -24.42 -10.72
C SER A 105 -10.10 -25.92 -10.73
N VAL A 106 -10.92 -26.64 -11.50
CA VAL A 106 -10.71 -28.07 -11.78
C VAL A 106 -9.54 -28.28 -12.74
N TYR A 107 -9.17 -27.24 -13.50
CA TYR A 107 -8.08 -27.23 -14.46
C TYR A 107 -6.91 -26.37 -13.98
N ASP A 108 -5.70 -26.74 -14.38
CA ASP A 108 -4.47 -26.02 -14.08
C ASP A 108 -4.35 -24.75 -14.95
N LEU A 109 -5.17 -23.75 -14.60
CA LEU A 109 -5.14 -22.43 -15.21
C LEU A 109 -3.94 -21.67 -14.63
N ARG A 110 -3.30 -20.80 -15.42
CA ARG A 110 -2.12 -20.01 -15.00
C ARG A 110 -2.35 -19.33 -13.63
N GLY A 111 -1.86 -19.93 -12.56
CA GLY A 111 -1.93 -19.42 -11.18
C GLY A 111 -2.87 -20.18 -10.24
N TYR A 112 -2.32 -20.68 -9.13
CA TYR A 112 -3.06 -21.14 -7.96
C TYR A 112 -3.20 -20.01 -6.91
N LYS A 113 -4.07 -20.18 -5.90
CA LYS A 113 -4.39 -19.15 -4.88
C LYS A 113 -4.87 -17.81 -5.47
N MET A 114 -5.71 -17.86 -6.50
CA MET A 114 -6.32 -16.67 -7.08
C MET A 114 -7.69 -16.39 -6.45
N PHE A 115 -8.00 -15.12 -6.20
CA PHE A 115 -9.34 -14.71 -5.78
C PHE A 115 -10.25 -14.48 -7.00
N ARG A 116 -11.52 -14.81 -6.84
CA ARG A 116 -12.56 -14.49 -7.81
C ARG A 116 -12.81 -12.99 -7.80
N LYS A 117 -12.68 -12.35 -8.97
CA LYS A 117 -12.99 -10.93 -9.12
C LYS A 117 -14.50 -10.68 -9.04
N PRO A 118 -15.00 -9.85 -8.11
CA PRO A 118 -16.41 -9.51 -8.04
C PRO A 118 -16.82 -8.64 -9.24
N LYS A 119 -18.01 -8.89 -9.79
CA LYS A 119 -18.60 -8.04 -10.85
C LYS A 119 -19.32 -6.87 -10.18
N VAL A 120 -18.84 -5.65 -10.45
CA VAL A 120 -19.32 -4.45 -9.76
C VAL A 120 -19.61 -3.34 -10.77
N ARG A 121 -20.80 -2.74 -10.66
CA ARG A 121 -21.28 -1.65 -11.54
C ARG A 121 -20.65 -0.29 -11.22
N THR A 122 -20.54 0.05 -9.94
CA THR A 122 -20.14 1.41 -9.50
C THR A 122 -18.65 1.53 -9.23
N LYS A 123 -18.04 2.66 -9.61
CA LYS A 123 -16.61 2.93 -9.35
C LYS A 123 -16.26 2.95 -7.85
N MET A 124 -17.14 3.49 -7.01
CA MET A 124 -16.95 3.49 -5.55
C MET A 124 -16.75 2.07 -5.02
N LYS A 125 -17.65 1.13 -5.35
CA LYS A 125 -17.49 -0.27 -4.93
C LYS A 125 -16.29 -0.97 -5.59
N GLN A 126 -15.90 -0.59 -6.81
CA GLN A 126 -14.67 -1.09 -7.42
C GLN A 126 -13.42 -0.66 -6.66
N LEU A 127 -13.46 0.47 -5.96
CA LEU A 127 -12.38 1.00 -5.15
C LEU A 127 -12.29 0.37 -3.75
N CYS A 128 -13.34 -0.31 -3.28
CA CYS A 128 -13.30 -1.02 -2.00
C CYS A 128 -12.24 -2.14 -1.99
N ILE A 129 -11.70 -2.44 -0.80
CA ILE A 129 -10.70 -3.50 -0.59
C ILE A 129 -11.14 -4.87 -1.12
N SER A 130 -12.44 -5.19 -1.03
CA SER A 130 -13.02 -6.43 -1.57
C SER A 130 -12.82 -6.60 -3.09
N CYS A 131 -12.55 -5.51 -3.80
CA CYS A 131 -12.41 -5.48 -5.25
C CYS A 131 -10.97 -5.15 -5.65
N VAL A 132 -10.42 -4.01 -5.18
CA VAL A 132 -9.05 -3.61 -5.49
C VAL A 132 -8.04 -4.59 -4.90
N GLY A 133 -8.26 -5.07 -3.68
CA GLY A 133 -7.37 -6.04 -3.05
C GLY A 133 -7.26 -7.32 -3.87
N VAL A 134 -8.38 -7.81 -4.42
CA VAL A 134 -8.39 -8.96 -5.34
C VAL A 134 -7.57 -8.68 -6.60
N ASP A 135 -7.69 -7.48 -7.18
CA ASP A 135 -6.91 -7.08 -8.34
C ASP A 135 -5.40 -6.97 -8.04
N VAL A 136 -5.04 -6.42 -6.87
CA VAL A 136 -3.65 -6.32 -6.42
C VAL A 136 -3.07 -7.72 -6.21
N TRP A 137 -3.75 -8.57 -5.44
CA TRP A 137 -3.31 -9.93 -5.15
C TRP A 137 -3.14 -10.78 -6.41
N ASN A 138 -4.12 -10.73 -7.32
CA ASN A 138 -4.09 -11.53 -8.53
C ASN A 138 -2.95 -11.14 -9.48
N LYS A 139 -2.47 -9.88 -9.42
CA LYS A 139 -1.31 -9.40 -10.18
C LYS A 139 0.04 -9.77 -9.58
N LEU A 140 0.11 -10.21 -8.33
CA LEU A 140 1.37 -10.62 -7.70
C LEU A 140 1.91 -11.91 -8.33
N ASP A 141 3.24 -12.02 -8.35
CA ASP A 141 3.94 -13.21 -8.81
C ASP A 141 3.73 -14.38 -7.85
N GLN A 142 3.85 -15.61 -8.34
CA GLN A 142 3.61 -16.80 -7.53
C GLN A 142 4.62 -16.93 -6.38
N GLU A 143 5.90 -16.60 -6.63
CA GLU A 143 6.96 -16.60 -5.62
C GLU A 143 6.60 -15.70 -4.42
N GLN A 144 5.98 -14.54 -4.67
CA GLN A 144 5.52 -13.63 -3.63
C GLN A 144 4.34 -14.21 -2.85
N LYS A 145 3.42 -14.90 -3.52
CA LYS A 145 2.25 -15.54 -2.88
C LYS A 145 2.62 -16.74 -2.02
N ASP A 146 3.75 -17.38 -2.30
CA ASP A 146 4.21 -18.59 -1.60
C ASP A 146 5.10 -18.30 -0.40
N CYS A 147 5.35 -17.02 -0.12
CA CYS A 147 6.03 -16.61 1.09
C CYS A 147 5.31 -17.13 2.34
N SER A 148 5.99 -17.96 3.13
CA SER A 148 5.43 -18.61 4.32
C SER A 148 5.20 -17.67 5.50
N THR A 149 5.79 -16.48 5.47
CA THR A 149 5.68 -15.49 6.55
C THR A 149 5.48 -14.09 5.99
N MET A 150 4.75 -13.27 6.73
CA MET A 150 4.57 -11.85 6.40
C MET A 150 5.92 -11.12 6.29
N VAL A 151 6.92 -11.48 7.08
CA VAL A 151 8.24 -10.83 7.06
C VAL A 151 8.96 -11.03 5.72
N LYS A 152 8.78 -12.19 5.07
CA LYS A 152 9.36 -12.45 3.73
C LYS A 152 8.55 -11.82 2.60
N PHE A 153 7.28 -11.50 2.86
CA PHE A 153 6.39 -10.86 1.92
C PHE A 153 6.61 -9.34 1.83
N VAL A 154 7.17 -8.75 2.90
CA VAL A 154 7.47 -7.32 3.08
C VAL A 154 8.86 -6.99 2.59
#